data_AF-A0A7Y3NDH9-F1
#
_entry.id   AF-A0A7Y3NDH9-F1
#
_cell.length_a   1.000
_cell.length_b   1.000
_cell.length_c   1.000
_cell.angle_alpha   90.00
_cell.angle_beta   90.00
_cell.angle_gamma   90.00
#
_symmetry.space_group_name_H-M   'P 1'
#
loop_
_entity.id
_entity.type
_entity.pdbx_description
1 polymer ?
#
loop_
_entity_poly.entity_id
_entity_poly.type
_entity_poly.pdbx_seq_one_letter_code
_entity_poly.pdbx_strand_id
1 'polypeptide(L)' 'RLRGRLHRFGAEGRPTVVTYHPAYLLRTPADKAKAWQDLLFAREVASRG' A
#
# COMPACT_ATOMS: atom_id res chain seq x y z
N ARG A 1 7.35 -10.35 4.65
CA ARG A 1 7.30 -8.97 4.05
C ARG A 1 5.93 -8.77 3.40
N LEU A 2 5.19 -7.72 3.76
CA LEU A 2 3.81 -7.49 3.26
C LEU A 2 3.70 -6.35 2.24
N ARG A 3 4.46 -5.26 2.37
CA ARG A 3 4.48 -4.15 1.40
C ARG A 3 5.13 -4.55 0.07
N GLY A 4 4.81 -3.81 -0.99
CA GLY A 4 5.44 -3.96 -2.32
C GLY A 4 4.93 -5.14 -3.15
N ARG A 5 3.73 -5.65 -2.83
CA ARG A 5 3.05 -6.68 -3.63
C ARG A 5 1.54 -6.54 -3.51
N LEU A 6 0.81 -7.02 -4.50
CA LEU A 6 -0.65 -7.10 -4.48
C LEU A 6 -1.09 -8.28 -3.61
N HIS A 7 -2.11 -8.06 -2.78
CA HIS A 7 -2.79 -9.12 -2.02
C HIS A 7 -4.26 -9.17 -2.40
N ARG A 8 -4.91 -10.27 -2.02
CA ARG A 8 -6.36 -10.44 -2.11
C ARG A 8 -6.92 -10.55 -0.70
N PHE A 9 -7.97 -9.79 -0.41
CA PHE A 9 -8.59 -9.75 0.91
C PHE A 9 -10.10 -10.03 0.83
N GLY A 10 -10.60 -10.77 1.82
CA GLY A 10 -12.00 -11.18 1.90
C GLY A 10 -12.39 -12.29 0.91
N ALA A 11 -13.62 -12.80 1.05
CA ALA A 11 -14.14 -13.90 0.23
C ALA A 11 -14.21 -13.56 -1.28
N GLU A 12 -14.47 -12.29 -1.60
CA GLU A 12 -14.51 -11.79 -2.99
C GLU A 12 -13.11 -11.50 -3.57
N GLY A 13 -12.05 -11.67 -2.79
CA GLY A 13 -10.67 -11.52 -3.27
C GLY A 13 -10.31 -10.11 -3.71
N ARG A 14 -10.81 -9.08 -3.01
CA ARG A 14 -10.61 -7.66 -3.34
C ARG A 14 -9.11 -7.31 -3.39
N PRO A 15 -8.65 -6.63 -4.47
CA PRO A 15 -7.26 -6.23 -4.60
C PRO A 15 -6.88 -5.27 -3.47
N THR A 16 -5.80 -5.58 -2.75
CA THR A 16 -5.39 -4.85 -1.56
C THR A 16 -3.88 -4.58 -1.58
N VAL A 17 -3.49 -3.32 -1.36
CA VAL A 17 -2.10 -2.89 -1.20
C VAL A 17 -1.86 -2.50 0.24
N VAL A 18 -0.84 -3.09 0.87
CA VAL A 18 -0.45 -2.81 2.25
C VAL A 18 0.50 -1.61 2.28
N THR A 19 0.27 -0.66 3.17
CA THR A 19 1.16 0.48 3.43
C THR A 19 1.32 0.74 4.94
N TYR A 20 2.09 1.77 5.31
CA TYR A 20 2.30 2.19 6.69
C TYR A 20 1.10 2.93 7.26
N HIS A 21 0.86 2.77 8.57
CA HIS A 21 -0.10 3.61 9.28
C HIS A 21 0.39 5.08 9.33
N PRO A 22 -0.49 6.10 9.16
CA PRO A 22 -0.06 7.50 9.14
C PRO A 22 0.74 7.94 10.38
N ALA A 23 0.34 7.51 11.58
CA ALA A 23 1.05 7.82 12.82
C ALA A 23 2.50 7.28 12.87
N TYR A 24 2.79 6.18 12.17
CA TYR A 24 4.16 5.66 12.05
C TYR A 24 5.04 6.63 11.24
N LEU A 25 4.51 7.18 10.14
CA LEU A 25 5.23 8.09 9.26
C LEU A 25 5.55 9.45 9.89
N LEU A 26 4.79 9.86 10.92
CA LEU A 26 5.11 11.04 11.73
C LEU A 26 6.38 10.84 12.56
N ARG A 27 6.57 9.62 13.09
CA ARG A 27 7.75 9.26 13.90
C ARG A 27 8.96 8.91 13.04
N THR A 28 8.74 8.50 11.79
CA THR A 28 9.81 8.10 10.86
C THR A 28 9.61 8.75 9.48
N PRO A 29 9.92 10.05 9.33
CA PRO A 29 9.66 10.79 8.09
C PRO A 29 10.37 10.25 6.85
N ALA A 30 11.56 9.64 7.01
CA ALA A 30 12.33 9.05 5.92
C ALA A 30 11.54 7.94 5.18
N ASP A 31 10.60 7.27 5.86
CA ASP A 31 9.78 6.21 5.27
C ASP A 31 8.59 6.74 4.45
N LYS A 32 8.35 8.06 4.41
CA LYS A 32 7.29 8.65 3.57
C LYS A 32 7.46 8.32 2.08
N ALA A 33 8.70 8.28 1.59
CA ALA A 33 8.99 7.88 0.20
C ALA A 33 8.51 6.44 -0.10
N LYS A 34 8.65 5.54 0.88
CA LYS A 34 8.17 4.16 0.77
C LYS A 34 6.65 4.10 0.76
N ALA A 35 5.97 4.87 1.61
CA ALA A 35 4.51 4.97 1.60
C ALA A 35 3.98 5.54 0.27
N TRP A 36 4.68 6.54 -0.29
CA TRP A 36 4.33 7.09 -1.61
C TRP A 36 4.42 6.06 -2.73
N GLN A 37 5.45 5.21 -2.72
CA GLN A 37 5.56 4.09 -3.67
C GLN A 37 4.38 3.11 -3.56
N ASP A 38 3.90 2.82 -2.35
CA ASP A 38 2.73 1.96 -2.17
C ASP A 38 1.45 2.59 -2.74
N LEU A 39 1.27 3.90 -2.56
CA LEU A 39 0.10 4.62 -3.09
C LEU A 39 0.10 4.69 -4.61
N LEU A 40 1.25 4.92 -5.24
CA LEU A 40 1.40 4.86 -6.70
C LEU A 40 1.07 3.46 -7.22
N PHE A 41 1.54 2.42 -6.54
CA PHE A 41 1.22 1.03 -6.88
C PHE A 41 -0.27 0.74 -6.68
N ALA A 42 -0.90 1.24 -5.62
CA ALA A 42 -2.34 1.11 -5.40
C ALA A 42 -3.15 1.80 -6.51
N ARG A 43 -2.72 2.98 -6.97
CA ARG A 43 -3.34 3.68 -8.10
C ARG A 43 -3.24 2.86 -9.38
N GLU A 44 -2.08 2.29 -9.66
CA GLU A 44 -1.87 1.42 -10.82
C GLU A 44 -2.77 0.18 -10.77
N VAL A 45 -2.85 -0.49 -9.61
CA VAL A 45 -3.75 -1.64 -9.41
C VAL A 45 -5.21 -1.24 -9.61
N ALA A 46 -5.62 -0.08 -9.08
CA ALA A 46 -6.98 0.42 -9.22
C ALA A 46 -7.35 0.78 -10.66
N SER A 47 -6.40 1.24 -11.47
CA SER A 47 -6.63 1.56 -12.89
C SER A 47 -6.69 0.35 -13.83
N ARG A 48 -6.32 -0.85 -13.34
CA ARG A 48 -6.30 -2.09 -14.13
C ARG A 48 -7.58 -2.91 -14.02
N GLY A 49 -8.51 -2.52 -13.14
CA GLY A 49 -9.85 -3.11 -13.00
C GLY A 49 -10.91 -2.15 -13.51
#